data_AF-A0A7C3A8V6-F1
#
_entry.id   AF-A0A7C3A8V6-F1
#
_cell.length_a   1.000
_cell.length_b   1.000
_cell.length_c   1.000
_cell.angle_alpha   90.00
_cell.angle_beta   90.00
_cell.angle_gamma   90.00
#
_symmetry.space_group_name_H-M   'P 1'
#
loop_
_entity.id
_entity.type
_entity.pdbx_description
1 polymer ?
#
loop_
_entity_poly.entity_id
_entity_poly.type
_entity_poly.pdbx_seq_one_letter_code
_entity_poly.pdbx_strand_id
1 'polypeptide(L)'
;GQMTLIAVFSLIAHNLIIEGIIQHRSGINAVTITLVRIIAAILTVLFVSQFMGDTSESIVGLAEITRDSPITEALKDWALDTLILLAKVFGIIMLIMIVLESLTALGWSEYLFNLSRPLMRLLGLSRRTAMLWVTAVVFGLMYGGAVIQDEAKRGDLTKSELKHLHMSIGINHSMVEDPALFMALGLNGFWLWIPKLVMAAIVVHIFRIIEYLWGKVRGARSKR
;
A
#
# COMPACT_ATOMS: atom_id res chain seq x y z
N GLY A 1 -17.08 6.39 -9.64
CA GLY A 1 -15.72 6.64 -10.18
C GLY A 1 -14.83 7.37 -9.19
N GLN A 2 -15.21 8.60 -8.81
CA GLN A 2 -14.37 9.49 -8.00
C GLN A 2 -13.96 8.93 -6.63
N MET A 3 -14.89 8.36 -5.85
CA MET A 3 -14.54 7.75 -4.55
C MET A 3 -13.49 6.65 -4.68
N THR A 4 -13.56 5.84 -5.75
CA THR A 4 -12.55 4.82 -6.05
C THR A 4 -11.20 5.44 -6.36
N LEU A 5 -11.15 6.53 -7.12
CA LEU A 5 -9.89 7.23 -7.44
C LEU A 5 -9.25 7.85 -6.20
N ILE A 6 -10.06 8.48 -5.33
CA ILE A 6 -9.60 9.01 -4.04
C ILE A 6 -9.06 7.86 -3.18
N ALA A 7 -9.81 6.75 -3.09
CA ALA A 7 -9.37 5.57 -2.34
C ALA A 7 -8.04 5.02 -2.87
N VAL A 8 -7.89 4.85 -4.19
CA VAL A 8 -6.64 4.37 -4.80
C VAL A 8 -5.48 5.32 -4.54
N PHE A 9 -5.70 6.64 -4.63
CA PHE A 9 -4.68 7.62 -4.29
C PHE A 9 -4.26 7.51 -2.82
N SER A 10 -5.23 7.53 -1.90
CA SER A 10 -5.00 7.43 -0.46
C SER A 10 -4.32 6.10 -0.08
N LEU A 11 -4.72 4.98 -0.70
CA LEU A 11 -4.12 3.67 -0.45
C LEU A 11 -2.62 3.60 -0.79
N ILE A 12 -2.12 4.47 -1.68
CA ILE A 12 -0.70 4.51 -2.07
C ILE A 12 0.03 5.65 -1.33
N ALA A 13 -0.64 6.79 -1.11
CA ALA A 13 -0.03 8.03 -0.64
C ALA A 13 -0.49 8.47 0.76
N HIS A 14 -1.06 7.58 1.58
CA HIS A 14 -1.34 7.90 2.98
C HIS A 14 -0.06 7.90 3.83
N ASN A 15 -0.09 8.65 4.93
CA ASN A 15 0.92 8.60 5.98
C ASN A 15 2.40 8.76 5.51
N LEU A 16 2.62 9.48 4.40
CA LEU A 16 3.91 9.58 3.71
C LEU A 16 5.07 10.01 4.62
N ILE A 17 4.80 10.90 5.57
CA ILE A 17 5.82 11.44 6.48
C ILE A 17 6.31 10.35 7.42
N ILE A 18 5.38 9.69 8.13
CA ILE A 18 5.74 8.73 9.18
C ILE A 18 6.35 7.48 8.53
N GLU A 19 5.72 6.98 7.48
CA GLU A 19 6.21 5.80 6.76
C GLU A 19 7.52 6.06 6.01
N GLY A 20 7.69 7.26 5.46
CA GLY A 20 8.96 7.68 4.86
C GLY A 20 10.11 7.67 5.88
N ILE A 21 9.86 8.13 7.12
CA ILE A 21 10.85 8.09 8.21
C ILE A 21 11.16 6.65 8.61
N ILE A 22 10.16 5.78 8.73
CA ILE A 22 10.35 4.37 9.12
C ILE A 22 11.19 3.63 8.08
N GLN A 23 10.84 3.77 6.80
CA GLN A 23 11.65 3.17 5.75
C GLN A 23 13.04 3.81 5.65
N HIS A 24 13.18 5.10 6.00
CA HIS A 24 14.49 5.73 6.02
C HIS A 24 15.45 5.11 7.03
N ARG A 25 14.93 4.86 8.23
CA ARG A 25 15.64 4.14 9.30
C ARG A 25 15.97 2.69 8.94
N SER A 26 15.34 2.17 7.90
CA SER A 26 15.50 0.80 7.41
C SER A 26 16.43 0.69 6.19
N GLY A 27 17.06 1.79 5.74
CA GLY A 27 18.18 1.73 4.78
C GLY A 27 17.94 2.37 3.40
N ILE A 28 16.84 3.09 3.21
CA ILE A 28 16.54 3.85 1.97
C ILE A 28 16.34 5.34 2.27
N ASN A 29 16.35 6.24 1.29
CA ASN A 29 16.11 7.66 1.55
C ASN A 29 14.59 7.97 1.61
N ALA A 30 14.13 8.63 2.68
CA ALA A 30 12.73 9.05 2.86
C ALA A 30 12.18 9.82 1.65
N VAL A 31 12.96 10.78 1.14
CA VAL A 31 12.55 11.64 0.02
C VAL A 31 12.34 10.80 -1.24
N THR A 32 13.25 9.86 -1.51
CA THR A 32 13.13 8.97 -2.67
C THR A 32 11.84 8.16 -2.63
N ILE A 33 11.52 7.59 -1.47
CA ILE A 33 10.28 6.83 -1.28
C ILE A 33 9.07 7.72 -1.48
N THR A 34 9.04 8.87 -0.80
CA THR A 34 7.88 9.77 -0.85
C THR A 34 7.61 10.21 -2.28
N LEU A 35 8.67 10.58 -3.03
CA LEU A 35 8.53 10.92 -4.45
C LEU A 35 8.02 9.74 -5.28
N VAL A 36 8.59 8.55 -5.10
CA VAL A 36 8.13 7.35 -5.82
C VAL A 36 6.67 7.05 -5.52
N ARG A 37 6.23 7.17 -4.27
CA ARG A 37 4.84 6.93 -3.86
C ARG A 37 3.88 7.97 -4.44
N ILE A 38 4.24 9.25 -4.41
CA ILE A 38 3.42 10.32 -5.01
C ILE A 38 3.28 10.10 -6.52
N ILE A 39 4.39 9.84 -7.21
CA ILE A 39 4.39 9.58 -8.65
C ILE A 39 3.56 8.33 -8.97
N ALA A 40 3.77 7.24 -8.23
CA ALA A 40 3.02 6.00 -8.38
C ALA A 40 1.52 6.21 -8.15
N ALA A 41 1.12 6.96 -7.11
CA ALA A 41 -0.27 7.27 -6.83
C ALA A 41 -0.92 8.05 -7.97
N ILE A 42 -0.26 9.11 -8.45
CA ILE A 42 -0.74 9.94 -9.56
C ILE A 42 -0.90 9.08 -10.83
N LEU A 43 0.13 8.33 -11.21
CA LEU A 43 0.09 7.48 -12.40
C LEU A 43 -0.97 6.39 -12.31
N THR A 44 -1.16 5.80 -11.13
CA THR A 44 -2.19 4.78 -10.91
C THR A 44 -3.58 5.38 -11.07
N VAL A 45 -3.82 6.56 -10.49
CA VAL A 45 -5.11 7.26 -10.63
C VAL A 45 -5.38 7.64 -12.08
N LEU A 46 -4.40 8.19 -12.80
CA LEU A 46 -4.54 8.56 -14.22
C LEU A 46 -4.85 7.35 -15.11
N PHE A 47 -4.27 6.19 -14.79
CA PHE A 47 -4.55 4.95 -15.49
C PHE A 47 -5.95 4.41 -15.15
N VAL A 48 -6.27 4.31 -13.86
CA VAL A 48 -7.58 3.80 -13.39
C VAL A 48 -8.73 4.71 -13.85
N SER A 49 -8.50 6.02 -13.94
CA SER A 49 -9.52 6.97 -14.39
C SER A 49 -9.97 6.72 -15.83
N GLN A 50 -9.13 6.12 -16.69
CA GLN A 50 -9.53 5.77 -18.07
C GLN A 50 -10.62 4.68 -18.11
N PHE A 51 -10.74 3.90 -17.04
CA PHE A 51 -11.75 2.85 -16.90
C PHE A 51 -12.96 3.29 -16.09
N MET A 52 -12.86 4.44 -15.42
CA MET A 52 -14.00 5.08 -14.80
C MET A 52 -14.66 5.92 -15.89
N GLY A 53 -15.99 5.84 -16.02
CA GLY A 53 -16.74 6.70 -16.94
C GLY A 53 -16.63 8.18 -16.57
N ASP A 54 -17.54 9.02 -17.07
CA ASP A 54 -17.48 10.46 -16.86
C ASP A 54 -17.36 10.82 -15.37
N THR A 55 -16.18 11.29 -14.96
CA THR A 55 -15.89 11.77 -13.60
C THR A 55 -16.15 13.26 -13.45
N SER A 56 -16.81 13.90 -14.42
CA SER A 56 -17.22 15.30 -14.35
C SER A 56 -18.43 15.55 -13.44
N GLU A 57 -19.21 14.52 -13.10
CA GLU A 57 -20.25 14.67 -12.08
C GLU A 57 -19.61 14.99 -10.73
N SER A 58 -20.07 16.05 -10.08
CA SER A 58 -19.62 16.46 -8.75
C SER A 58 -19.71 15.30 -7.75
N ILE A 59 -18.83 15.31 -6.73
CA ILE A 59 -18.96 14.40 -5.59
C ILE A 59 -20.40 14.55 -5.06
N VAL A 60 -21.22 13.52 -5.29
CA VAL A 60 -22.56 13.38 -4.73
C VAL A 60 -22.36 13.27 -3.22
N GLY A 61 -22.34 14.43 -2.57
CA GLY A 61 -21.81 14.65 -1.22
C GLY A 61 -22.00 16.10 -0.80
N LEU A 62 -22.14 17.02 -1.76
CA LEU A 62 -23.15 18.06 -1.63
C LEU A 62 -24.49 17.43 -2.03
N ALA A 63 -25.01 16.53 -1.19
CA ALA A 63 -26.45 16.34 -1.18
C ALA A 63 -27.03 17.74 -1.11
N GLU A 64 -27.75 18.12 -2.17
CA GLU A 64 -28.86 19.06 -2.12
C GLU A 64 -29.01 19.68 -0.74
N ILE A 65 -28.35 20.83 -0.51
CA ILE A 65 -28.59 21.66 0.67
C ILE A 65 -29.96 22.28 0.43
N THR A 66 -31.00 21.45 0.52
CA THR A 66 -32.41 21.80 0.31
C THR A 66 -33.26 21.27 1.46
N ARG A 67 -32.70 21.26 2.67
CA ARG A 67 -33.50 21.08 3.89
C ARG A 67 -33.12 22.09 4.97
N ASP A 68 -34.11 22.89 5.34
CA ASP A 68 -34.26 23.65 6.59
C ASP A 68 -34.27 22.74 7.85
N SER A 69 -33.53 21.63 7.84
CA SER A 69 -33.48 20.74 9.00
C SER A 69 -32.72 21.44 10.13
N PRO A 70 -33.27 21.47 11.36
CA PRO A 70 -32.57 21.98 12.52
C PRO A 70 -31.20 21.31 12.66
N ILE A 71 -30.18 22.09 12.97
CA ILE A 71 -28.80 21.58 13.13
C ILE A 71 -28.72 20.42 14.13
N THR A 72 -29.64 20.35 15.09
CA THR A 72 -29.75 19.28 16.07
C THR A 72 -30.14 17.94 15.46
N GLU A 73 -31.01 17.92 14.45
CA GLU A 73 -31.37 16.70 13.73
C GLU A 73 -30.24 16.27 12.82
N ALA A 74 -29.64 17.20 12.07
CA ALA A 74 -28.47 16.94 11.25
C ALA A 74 -27.29 16.37 12.06
N LEU A 75 -27.05 16.90 13.27
CA LEU A 75 -26.01 16.39 14.18
C LEU A 75 -26.34 15.00 14.72
N LYS A 76 -27.61 14.69 14.99
CA LYS A 76 -28.02 13.35 15.43
C LYS A 76 -27.83 12.32 14.34
N ASP A 77 -28.27 12.63 13.13
CA ASP A 77 -28.14 11.73 11.98
C ASP A 77 -26.66 11.49 11.66
N TRP A 78 -25.87 12.57 11.59
CA TRP A 78 -24.42 12.47 11.42
C TRP A 78 -23.75 11.65 12.53
N ALA A 79 -24.16 11.83 13.80
CA ALA A 79 -23.57 11.09 14.91
C ALA A 79 -23.92 9.60 14.85
N LEU A 80 -25.15 9.24 14.48
CA LEU A 80 -25.58 7.85 14.30
C LEU A 80 -24.84 7.21 13.13
N ASP A 81 -24.76 7.89 11.98
CA ASP A 81 -24.03 7.40 10.81
C ASP A 81 -22.54 7.21 11.12
N THR A 82 -21.94 8.17 11.82
CA THR A 82 -20.54 8.10 12.27
C THR A 82 -20.34 6.94 13.24
N LEU A 83 -21.26 6.72 14.19
CA LEU A 83 -21.18 5.62 15.14
C LEU A 83 -21.30 4.25 14.45
N ILE A 84 -22.22 4.12 13.49
CA ILE A 84 -22.37 2.91 12.68
C ILE A 84 -21.10 2.65 11.86
N LEU A 85 -20.53 3.69 11.26
CA LEU A 85 -19.28 3.58 10.51
C LEU A 85 -18.12 3.13 11.40
N LEU A 86 -17.97 3.75 12.58
CA LEU A 86 -16.94 3.37 13.56
C LEU A 86 -17.11 1.92 14.03
N ALA A 87 -18.34 1.48 14.29
CA ALA A 87 -18.61 0.10 14.67
C ALA A 87 -18.23 -0.90 13.56
N LYS A 88 -18.52 -0.58 12.30
CA LYS A 88 -18.10 -1.39 11.14
C LYS A 88 -16.59 -1.47 11.02
N VAL A 89 -15.90 -0.32 11.07
CA VAL A 89 -14.43 -0.24 11.01
C VAL A 89 -13.79 -1.04 12.15
N PHE A 90 -14.29 -0.86 13.38
CA PHE A 90 -13.81 -1.60 14.55
C PHE A 90 -13.98 -3.12 14.37
N GLY A 91 -15.14 -3.58 13.93
CA GLY A 91 -15.39 -5.01 13.69
C GLY A 91 -14.47 -5.61 12.63
N ILE A 92 -14.21 -4.89 11.54
CA ILE A 92 -13.32 -5.32 10.47
C ILE A 92 -11.88 -5.44 10.96
N ILE A 93 -11.37 -4.39 11.63
CA ILE A 93 -9.99 -4.39 12.15
C ILE A 93 -9.82 -5.50 13.19
N MET A 94 -10.76 -5.64 14.13
CA MET A 94 -10.74 -6.71 15.14
C MET A 94 -10.71 -8.10 14.51
N LEU A 95 -11.56 -8.36 13.51
CA LEU A 95 -11.60 -9.63 12.81
C LEU A 95 -10.27 -9.93 12.10
N ILE A 96 -9.73 -8.97 11.36
CA ILE A 96 -8.45 -9.10 10.66
C ILE A 96 -7.35 -9.41 11.67
N MET A 97 -7.26 -8.66 12.77
CA MET A 97 -6.24 -8.86 13.80
C MET A 97 -6.35 -10.24 14.46
N ILE A 98 -7.57 -10.70 14.79
CA ILE A 98 -7.78 -12.04 15.35
C ILE A 98 -7.30 -13.12 14.38
N VAL A 99 -7.65 -13.00 13.09
CA VAL A 99 -7.22 -13.97 12.06
C VAL A 99 -5.70 -13.97 11.92
N LEU A 100 -5.07 -12.80 11.85
CA LEU A 100 -3.62 -12.69 11.68
C LEU A 100 -2.84 -13.22 12.90
N GLU A 101 -3.31 -12.91 14.11
CA GLU A 101 -2.69 -13.41 15.34
C GLU A 101 -2.88 -14.93 15.45
N SER A 102 -4.07 -15.44 15.09
CA SER A 102 -4.34 -16.89 15.07
C SER A 102 -3.43 -17.63 14.09
N LEU A 103 -3.25 -17.09 12.87
CA LEU A 103 -2.33 -17.67 11.87
C LEU A 103 -0.90 -17.69 12.38
N THR A 104 -0.49 -16.65 13.12
CA THR A 104 0.84 -16.56 13.71
C THR A 104 1.01 -17.56 14.85
N ALA A 105 0.05 -17.63 15.77
CA ALA A 105 0.07 -18.55 16.91
C ALA A 105 0.04 -20.03 16.49
N LEU A 106 -0.65 -20.36 15.40
CA LEU A 106 -0.71 -21.72 14.83
C LEU A 106 0.52 -22.10 13.99
N GLY A 107 1.47 -21.17 13.78
CA GLY A 107 2.64 -21.39 12.94
C GLY A 107 2.34 -21.46 11.44
N TRP A 108 1.16 -21.00 11.01
CA TRP A 108 0.74 -21.06 9.61
C TRP A 108 1.28 -19.90 8.75
N SER A 109 2.01 -18.97 9.37
CA SER A 109 2.70 -17.88 8.68
C SER A 109 3.66 -18.38 7.59
N GLU A 110 4.28 -19.55 7.77
CA GLU A 110 5.14 -20.17 6.75
C GLU A 110 4.41 -20.52 5.46
N TYR A 111 3.13 -20.93 5.53
CA TYR A 111 2.32 -21.17 4.34
C TYR A 111 2.07 -19.88 3.57
N LEU A 112 1.83 -18.78 4.28
CA LEU A 112 1.64 -17.46 3.67
C LEU A 112 2.92 -16.99 2.97
N PHE A 113 4.08 -17.23 3.59
CA PHE A 113 5.38 -16.95 2.98
C PHE A 113 5.67 -17.82 1.76
N ASN A 114 5.29 -19.10 1.81
CA ASN A 114 5.48 -20.01 0.68
C ASN A 114 4.56 -19.68 -0.50
N LEU A 115 3.32 -19.27 -0.22
CA LEU A 115 2.35 -18.83 -1.23
C LEU A 115 2.76 -17.52 -1.89
N SER A 116 3.49 -16.64 -1.18
CA SER A 116 3.97 -15.37 -1.73
C SER A 116 5.22 -15.51 -2.62
N ARG A 117 5.93 -16.66 -2.59
CA ARG A 117 7.12 -16.92 -3.44
C ARG A 117 6.90 -16.73 -4.95
N PRO A 118 5.83 -17.23 -5.60
CA PRO A 118 5.55 -16.90 -6.99
C PRO A 118 5.34 -15.40 -7.20
N LEU A 119 4.69 -14.75 -6.25
CA LEU A 119 4.41 -13.32 -6.27
C LEU A 119 5.69 -12.49 -6.17
N MET A 120 6.71 -12.95 -5.44
CA MET A 120 8.02 -12.29 -5.39
C MET A 120 8.66 -12.19 -6.77
N ARG A 121 8.56 -13.25 -7.60
CA ARG A 121 9.09 -13.22 -8.97
C ARG A 121 8.31 -12.23 -9.84
N LEU A 122 6.99 -12.20 -9.72
CA LEU A 122 6.13 -11.27 -10.45
C LEU A 122 6.47 -9.81 -10.10
N LEU A 123 6.69 -9.54 -8.81
CA LEU A 123 7.07 -8.21 -8.31
C LEU A 123 8.53 -7.85 -8.59
N GLY A 124 9.37 -8.78 -9.06
CA GLY A 124 10.80 -8.54 -9.26
C GLY A 124 11.64 -8.53 -7.98
N LEU A 125 11.11 -9.13 -6.89
CA LEU A 125 11.75 -9.23 -5.59
C LEU A 125 12.53 -10.54 -5.42
N SER A 126 13.53 -10.51 -4.52
CA SER A 126 14.27 -11.69 -4.11
C SER A 126 13.40 -12.61 -3.26
N ARG A 127 13.63 -13.92 -3.33
CA ARG A 127 12.94 -14.88 -2.46
C ARG A 127 13.31 -14.68 -0.99
N ARG A 128 14.49 -14.11 -0.72
CA ARG A 128 14.98 -13.81 0.63
C ARG A 128 14.13 -12.72 1.31
N THR A 129 13.53 -11.83 0.54
CA THR A 129 12.69 -10.74 1.07
C THR A 129 11.22 -11.13 1.22
N ALA A 130 10.84 -12.39 0.95
CA ALA A 130 9.44 -12.82 0.94
C ALA A 130 8.78 -12.67 2.31
N MET A 131 9.46 -13.07 3.38
CA MET A 131 8.95 -12.93 4.74
C MET A 131 8.71 -11.46 5.08
N LEU A 132 9.73 -10.61 4.90
CA LEU A 132 9.64 -9.17 5.16
C LEU A 132 8.53 -8.48 4.36
N TRP A 133 8.39 -8.87 3.09
CA TRP A 133 7.34 -8.34 2.22
C TRP A 133 5.96 -8.72 2.72
N VAL A 134 5.72 -10.00 3.04
CA VAL A 134 4.44 -10.46 3.59
C VAL A 134 4.14 -9.73 4.89
N THR A 135 5.13 -9.59 5.77
CA THR A 135 4.96 -8.88 7.03
C THR A 135 4.47 -7.45 6.81
N ALA A 136 5.07 -6.70 5.88
CA ALA A 136 4.65 -5.32 5.59
C ALA A 136 3.30 -5.23 4.86
N VAL A 137 2.98 -6.20 4.01
CA VAL A 137 1.73 -6.26 3.25
C VAL A 137 0.53 -6.60 4.13
N VAL A 138 0.76 -7.44 5.13
CA VAL A 138 -0.30 -7.99 5.98
C VAL A 138 -0.49 -7.14 7.23
N PHE A 139 0.60 -6.81 7.92
CA PHE A 139 0.59 -6.07 9.19
C PHE A 139 0.90 -4.57 9.02
N GLY A 140 1.04 -4.12 7.77
CA GLY A 140 1.35 -2.74 7.45
C GLY A 140 2.81 -2.35 7.67
N LEU A 141 3.11 -1.12 7.27
CA LEU A 141 4.49 -0.63 7.20
C LEU A 141 5.07 -0.27 8.56
N MET A 142 4.23 0.09 9.53
CA MET A 142 4.67 0.34 10.91
C MET A 142 5.34 -0.88 11.52
N TYR A 143 4.67 -2.03 11.46
CA TYR A 143 5.21 -3.28 11.96
C TYR A 143 6.28 -3.85 11.01
N GLY A 144 5.97 -3.95 9.73
CA GLY A 144 6.90 -4.49 8.73
C GLY A 144 8.21 -3.71 8.64
N GLY A 145 8.15 -2.38 8.76
CA GLY A 145 9.33 -1.51 8.76
C GLY A 145 10.26 -1.76 9.94
N ALA A 146 9.73 -2.03 11.13
CA ALA A 146 10.56 -2.39 12.29
C ALA A 146 11.29 -3.73 12.08
N VAL A 147 10.59 -4.73 11.54
CA VAL A 147 11.19 -6.04 11.22
C VAL A 147 12.25 -5.91 10.11
N ILE A 148 11.96 -5.12 9.06
CA ILE A 148 12.91 -4.84 7.98
C ILE A 148 14.13 -4.10 8.51
N GLN A 149 13.96 -3.17 9.45
CA GLN A 149 15.08 -2.47 10.06
C GLN A 149 16.01 -3.42 10.83
N ASP A 150 15.47 -4.39 11.58
CA ASP A 150 16.29 -5.38 12.28
C ASP A 150 17.08 -6.24 11.29
N GLU A 151 16.43 -6.73 10.24
CA GLU A 151 17.07 -7.54 9.21
C GLU A 151 18.14 -6.75 8.43
N ALA A 152 17.88 -5.48 8.12
CA ALA A 152 18.84 -4.60 7.45
C ALA A 152 20.10 -4.38 8.29
N LYS A 153 20.00 -4.37 9.63
CA LYS A 153 21.15 -4.25 10.53
C LYS A 153 21.98 -5.53 10.62
N ARG A 154 21.36 -6.70 10.45
CA ARG A 154 22.04 -8.00 10.42
C ARG A 154 22.90 -8.16 9.16
N GLY A 155 22.56 -7.46 8.08
CA GLY A 155 23.35 -7.42 6.86
C GLY A 155 23.11 -8.59 5.91
N ASP A 156 22.04 -9.36 6.13
CA ASP A 156 21.70 -10.55 5.34
C ASP A 156 21.15 -10.24 3.93
N LEU A 157 20.74 -8.98 3.71
CA LEU A 157 20.19 -8.48 2.45
C LEU A 157 21.12 -7.46 1.79
N THR A 158 21.24 -7.57 0.47
CA THR A 158 21.96 -6.56 -0.31
C THR A 158 21.21 -5.23 -0.37
N LYS A 159 21.92 -4.12 -0.58
CA LYS A 159 21.30 -2.79 -0.73
C LYS A 159 20.25 -2.73 -1.85
N SER A 160 20.45 -3.47 -2.94
CA SER A 160 19.50 -3.55 -4.05
C SER A 160 18.24 -4.34 -3.66
N GLU A 161 18.39 -5.48 -2.97
CA GLU A 161 17.25 -6.24 -2.45
C GLU A 161 16.39 -5.41 -1.48
N LEU A 162 17.04 -4.72 -0.55
CA LEU A 162 16.38 -3.85 0.42
C LEU A 162 15.66 -2.67 -0.25
N LYS A 163 16.30 -2.06 -1.26
CA LYS A 163 15.70 -0.97 -2.03
C LYS A 163 14.46 -1.45 -2.80
N HIS A 164 14.55 -2.56 -3.52
CA HIS A 164 13.40 -3.11 -4.25
C HIS A 164 12.25 -3.50 -3.31
N LEU A 165 12.57 -4.09 -2.16
CA LEU A 165 11.60 -4.37 -1.11
C LEU A 165 10.88 -3.10 -0.65
N HIS A 166 11.64 -2.03 -0.34
CA HIS A 166 11.06 -0.76 0.09
C HIS A 166 10.17 -0.10 -0.96
N MET A 167 10.55 -0.15 -2.24
CA MET A 167 9.70 0.36 -3.33
C MET A 167 8.39 -0.41 -3.43
N SER A 168 8.45 -1.74 -3.30
CA SER A 168 7.25 -2.59 -3.36
C SER A 168 6.32 -2.33 -2.18
N ILE A 169 6.83 -2.46 -0.95
CA ILE A 169 6.00 -2.28 0.25
C ILE A 169 5.55 -0.83 0.44
N GLY A 170 6.30 0.15 -0.08
CA GLY A 170 5.87 1.55 -0.06
C GLY A 170 4.56 1.77 -0.81
N ILE A 171 4.29 0.97 -1.85
CA ILE A 171 3.06 1.04 -2.66
C ILE A 171 2.02 0.03 -2.16
N ASN A 172 2.45 -1.16 -1.75
CA ASN A 172 1.59 -2.30 -1.44
C ASN A 172 1.41 -2.59 0.05
N HIS A 173 1.94 -1.82 0.99
CA HIS A 173 1.67 -2.12 2.41
C HIS A 173 0.17 -2.09 2.71
N SER A 174 -0.19 -2.80 3.77
CA SER A 174 -1.56 -2.90 4.30
C SER A 174 -2.58 -3.32 3.24
N MET A 175 -2.31 -4.37 2.47
CA MET A 175 -3.24 -4.87 1.46
C MET A 175 -4.51 -5.51 2.06
N VAL A 176 -4.50 -5.86 3.33
CA VAL A 176 -5.65 -6.48 3.98
C VAL A 176 -6.53 -5.41 4.63
N GLU A 177 -5.96 -4.65 5.55
CA GLU A 177 -6.69 -3.66 6.35
C GLU A 177 -7.24 -2.51 5.51
N ASP A 178 -6.39 -1.72 4.84
CA ASP A 178 -6.86 -0.49 4.20
C ASP A 178 -7.95 -0.74 3.12
N PRO A 179 -7.79 -1.71 2.19
CA PRO A 179 -8.84 -1.99 1.22
C PRO A 179 -10.13 -2.50 1.86
N ALA A 180 -10.06 -3.24 2.98
CA ALA A 180 -11.25 -3.69 3.70
C ALA A 180 -12.06 -2.51 4.27
N LEU A 181 -11.38 -1.46 4.74
CA LEU A 181 -12.04 -0.23 5.19
C LEU A 181 -12.80 0.45 4.06
N PHE A 182 -12.20 0.55 2.87
CA PHE A 182 -12.87 1.12 1.70
C PHE A 182 -13.98 0.23 1.15
N MET A 183 -13.84 -1.10 1.21
CA MET A 183 -14.92 -2.02 0.83
C MET A 183 -16.13 -1.91 1.76
N ALA A 184 -15.92 -1.58 3.04
CA ALA A 184 -17.02 -1.31 3.97
C ALA A 184 -17.87 -0.09 3.57
N LEU A 185 -17.28 0.84 2.79
CA LEU A 185 -17.95 1.99 2.18
C LEU A 185 -18.60 1.65 0.82
N GLY A 186 -18.58 0.38 0.41
CA GLY A 186 -19.20 -0.09 -0.84
C GLY A 186 -18.29 -0.02 -2.07
N LEU A 187 -16.98 0.22 -1.90
CA LEU A 187 -16.04 0.24 -3.03
C LEU A 187 -15.70 -1.19 -3.47
N ASN A 188 -15.49 -1.38 -4.77
CA ASN A 188 -15.13 -2.68 -5.33
C ASN A 188 -13.65 -3.01 -5.07
N GLY A 189 -13.39 -4.12 -4.36
CA GLY A 189 -12.04 -4.58 -4.01
C GLY A 189 -11.08 -4.80 -5.18
N PHE A 190 -11.59 -5.13 -6.37
CA PHE A 190 -10.77 -5.27 -7.58
C PHE A 190 -9.95 -3.99 -7.86
N TRP A 191 -10.60 -2.84 -7.78
CA TRP A 191 -9.97 -1.54 -8.04
C TRP A 191 -9.04 -1.07 -6.92
N LEU A 192 -9.16 -1.66 -5.73
CA LEU A 192 -8.32 -1.32 -4.58
C LEU A 192 -7.03 -2.15 -4.55
N TRP A 193 -7.10 -3.43 -4.97
CA TRP A 193 -5.95 -4.34 -4.92
C TRP A 193 -5.13 -4.38 -6.21
N ILE A 194 -5.78 -4.55 -7.37
CA ILE A 194 -5.08 -4.84 -8.62
C ILE A 194 -4.19 -3.67 -9.07
N PRO A 195 -4.67 -2.41 -9.08
CA PRO A 195 -3.83 -1.28 -9.48
C PRO A 195 -2.60 -1.10 -8.60
N LYS A 196 -2.72 -1.31 -7.27
CA LYS A 196 -1.59 -1.27 -6.34
C LYS A 196 -0.54 -2.33 -6.70
N LEU A 197 -0.95 -3.59 -6.80
CA LEU A 197 -0.06 -4.71 -7.13
C LEU A 197 0.69 -4.50 -8.44
N VAL A 198 -0.05 -4.10 -9.48
CA VAL A 198 0.51 -3.83 -10.81
C VAL A 198 1.47 -2.66 -10.76
N MET A 199 1.11 -1.54 -10.13
CA MET A 199 1.99 -0.38 -10.03
C MET A 199 3.29 -0.71 -9.27
N ALA A 200 3.20 -1.45 -8.17
CA ALA A 200 4.38 -1.88 -7.43
C ALA A 200 5.30 -2.77 -8.26
N ALA A 201 4.74 -3.73 -9.02
CA ALA A 201 5.53 -4.54 -9.95
C ALA A 201 6.25 -3.66 -10.98
N ILE A 202 5.51 -2.74 -11.62
CA ILE A 202 6.06 -1.83 -12.63
C ILE A 202 7.22 -1.02 -12.05
N VAL A 203 7.01 -0.38 -10.90
CA VAL A 203 8.04 0.45 -10.25
C VAL A 203 9.28 -0.38 -9.93
N VAL A 204 9.13 -1.55 -9.32
CA VAL A 204 10.29 -2.40 -8.96
C VAL A 204 11.06 -2.84 -10.22
N HIS A 205 10.36 -3.28 -11.27
CA HIS A 205 11.02 -3.70 -12.52
C HIS A 205 11.73 -2.53 -13.23
N ILE A 206 11.15 -1.34 -13.24
CA ILE A 206 11.80 -0.14 -13.79
C ILE A 206 13.12 0.14 -13.07
N PHE A 207 13.12 0.14 -11.74
CA PHE A 207 14.35 0.36 -10.96
C PHE A 207 15.39 -0.73 -11.22
N ARG A 208 14.97 -1.99 -11.33
CA ARG A 208 15.86 -3.12 -11.64
C ARG A 208 16.52 -2.98 -13.01
N ILE A 209 15.75 -2.54 -14.01
CA ILE A 209 16.27 -2.30 -15.38
C ILE A 209 17.26 -1.13 -15.38
N ILE A 210 16.93 -0.02 -14.70
CA ILE A 210 17.82 1.15 -14.59
C ILE A 210 19.16 0.74 -13.94
N GLU A 211 19.12 -0.02 -12.85
CA GLU A 211 20.33 -0.50 -12.15
C GLU A 211 21.18 -1.41 -13.06
N TYR A 212 20.53 -2.32 -13.80
CA TYR A 212 21.22 -3.19 -14.75
C TYR A 212 21.91 -2.40 -15.89
N LEU A 213 21.21 -1.42 -16.48
CA LEU A 213 21.76 -0.59 -17.55
C LEU A 213 22.92 0.27 -17.05
N TRP A 214 22.81 0.88 -15.88
CA TRP A 214 23.91 1.65 -15.28
C TRP A 214 25.11 0.79 -14.90
N GLY A 215 24.90 -0.42 -14.39
CA GLY A 215 25.98 -1.38 -14.12
C GLY A 215 26.77 -1.71 -15.39
N LYS A 216 26.06 -1.94 -16.51
CA LYS A 216 26.67 -2.22 -17.81
C LYS A 216 27.49 -1.04 -18.35
N VAL A 217 26.97 0.19 -18.22
CA VAL A 217 27.67 1.41 -18.68
C VAL A 217 28.94 1.69 -17.85
N ARG A 218 28.90 1.51 -16.52
CA ARG A 218 30.09 1.67 -15.67
C ARG A 218 31.13 0.59 -15.93
N GLY A 219 30.71 -0.66 -16.12
CA GLY A 219 31.61 -1.75 -16.50
C GLY A 219 32.28 -1.54 -17.86
N ALA A 220 31.59 -0.90 -18.81
CA ALA A 220 32.16 -0.53 -20.10
C ALA A 220 33.17 0.62 -20.03
N ARG A 221 32.99 1.58 -19.10
CA ARG A 221 33.95 2.68 -18.86
C ARG A 221 35.20 2.23 -18.10
N SER A 222 35.11 1.23 -17.23
CA SER A 222 36.26 0.72 -16.47
C SER A 222 37.24 -0.12 -17.31
N LYS A 223 36.83 -0.56 -18.51
CA LYS A 223 37.64 -1.35 -19.44
C LYS A 223 38.28 -0.51 -20.56
N ARG A 224 38.05 0.80 -20.58
CA ARG A 224 38.74 1.77 -21.43
C ARG A 224 39.74 2.54 -20.58
#